data_AF-A0A075JVM9-F1
#
_entry.id   AF-A0A075JVM9-F1
#
_cell.length_a   1.000
_cell.length_b   1.000
_cell.length_c   1.000
_cell.angle_alpha   90.00
_cell.angle_beta   90.00
_cell.angle_gamma   90.00
#
_symmetry.space_group_name_H-M   'P 1'
#
loop_
_entity.id
_entity.type
_entity.pdbx_description
1 polymer ?
#
loop_
_entity_poly.entity_id
_entity_poly.type
_entity_poly.pdbx_seq_one_letter_code
_entity_poly.pdbx_strand_id
1 'polypeptide(L)'
;MSKRDTEKVLRIALNFLEGLTMEQFQELIEGNAEIHYKVKEKRYLREIERIEREARQTTDVEKILEGYTKKDLLQFCGEYNLPIKTRDTKKVIYQKIASHFGITDSGGDESNRITGGDQWKPMEDALRNSSTLEEAKELLLTQDALRLKKDIVAFAKYLGVYVNQRYTKQELLERIVNSVVGSGIRGKAMRMEY
;
A
#
# COMPACT_ATOMS: atom_id res chain seq x y z
N MET A 1 -25.31 -31.02 13.27
CA MET A 1 -24.50 -29.79 13.22
C MET A 1 -25.39 -28.61 13.53
N SER A 2 -24.94 -27.68 14.38
CA SER A 2 -25.65 -26.40 14.50
C SER A 2 -25.37 -25.51 13.27
N LYS A 3 -26.23 -24.53 12.99
CA LYS A 3 -25.98 -23.54 11.92
C LYS A 3 -24.60 -22.88 12.06
N ARG A 4 -24.16 -22.67 13.30
CA ARG A 4 -22.87 -22.08 13.66
C ARG A 4 -21.70 -23.01 13.33
N ASP A 5 -21.88 -24.32 13.45
CA ASP A 5 -20.85 -25.31 13.11
C ASP A 5 -20.73 -25.46 11.60
N THR A 6 -21.86 -25.44 10.87
CA THR A 6 -21.87 -25.44 9.41
C THR A 6 -21.17 -24.21 8.85
N GLU A 7 -21.41 -23.02 9.42
CA GLU A 7 -20.70 -21.80 9.02
C GLU A 7 -19.18 -21.94 9.17
N LYS A 8 -18.72 -22.50 10.29
CA LYS A 8 -17.29 -22.73 10.53
C LYS A 8 -16.68 -23.69 9.50
N VAL A 9 -17.35 -24.79 9.21
CA VAL A 9 -16.89 -25.77 8.22
C VAL A 9 -16.80 -25.14 6.83
N LEU A 10 -17.82 -24.38 6.42
CA LEU A 10 -17.83 -23.67 5.15
C LEU A 10 -16.70 -22.64 5.06
N ARG A 11 -16.44 -21.91 6.14
CA ARG A 11 -15.35 -20.93 6.21
C ARG A 11 -13.97 -21.62 6.10
N ILE A 12 -13.79 -22.77 6.74
CA ILE A 12 -12.56 -23.57 6.61
C ILE A 12 -12.37 -24.03 5.17
N ALA A 13 -13.43 -24.54 4.54
CA ALA A 13 -13.38 -24.98 3.14
C ALA A 13 -13.06 -23.82 2.19
N LEU A 14 -13.69 -22.66 2.37
CA LEU A 14 -13.45 -21.47 1.55
C LEU A 14 -11.99 -21.01 1.66
N ASN A 15 -11.49 -20.84 2.89
CA ASN A 15 -10.11 -20.42 3.13
C ASN A 15 -9.09 -21.44 2.59
N PHE A 16 -9.41 -22.74 2.64
CA PHE A 16 -8.59 -23.78 2.05
C PHE A 16 -8.50 -23.62 0.54
N LEU A 17 -9.65 -23.45 -0.14
CA LEU A 17 -9.73 -23.32 -1.59
C LEU A 17 -9.06 -22.03 -2.10
N GLU A 18 -9.24 -20.90 -1.41
CA GLU A 18 -8.59 -19.62 -1.73
C GLU A 18 -7.06 -19.68 -1.61
N GLY A 19 -6.54 -20.60 -0.81
CA GLY A 19 -5.10 -20.80 -0.61
C GLY A 19 -4.41 -21.67 -1.66
N LEU A 20 -5.16 -22.31 -2.57
CA LEU A 20 -4.60 -23.20 -3.58
C LEU A 20 -4.15 -22.44 -4.82
N THR A 21 -3.07 -22.91 -5.46
CA THR A 21 -2.76 -22.48 -6.83
C THR A 21 -3.75 -23.09 -7.82
N MET A 22 -3.86 -22.52 -9.02
CA MET A 22 -4.72 -23.08 -10.07
C MET A 22 -4.37 -24.53 -10.40
N GLU A 23 -3.07 -24.87 -10.44
CA GLU A 23 -2.60 -26.24 -10.64
C GLU A 23 -3.06 -27.16 -9.50
N GLN A 24 -2.87 -26.76 -8.24
CA GLN A 24 -3.29 -27.56 -7.08
C GLN A 24 -4.81 -27.77 -7.02
N PHE A 25 -5.57 -26.73 -7.37
CA PHE A 25 -7.04 -26.80 -7.45
C PHE A 25 -7.48 -27.76 -8.55
N GLN A 26 -6.84 -27.73 -9.72
CA GLN A 26 -7.14 -28.62 -10.84
C GLN A 26 -6.84 -30.08 -10.49
N GLU A 27 -5.68 -30.38 -9.92
CA GLU A 27 -5.31 -31.73 -9.48
C GLU A 27 -6.29 -32.28 -8.40
N LEU A 28 -6.82 -31.39 -7.54
CA LEU A 28 -7.85 -31.74 -6.56
C LEU A 28 -9.21 -32.05 -7.20
N ILE A 29 -9.62 -31.31 -8.23
CA ILE A 29 -10.86 -31.57 -8.98
C ILE A 29 -10.76 -32.89 -9.75
N GLU A 30 -9.61 -33.15 -10.36
CA GLU A 30 -9.37 -34.34 -11.17
C GLU A 30 -9.19 -35.61 -10.33
N GLY A 31 -9.07 -35.48 -9.01
CA GLY A 31 -8.90 -36.60 -8.08
C GLY A 31 -7.48 -37.14 -8.03
N ASN A 32 -6.51 -36.40 -8.55
CA ASN A 32 -5.09 -36.75 -8.57
C ASN A 32 -4.34 -36.30 -7.30
N ALA A 33 -4.99 -35.51 -6.44
CA ALA A 33 -4.41 -34.98 -5.21
C ALA A 33 -5.22 -35.37 -3.95
N GLU A 34 -4.49 -35.66 -2.86
CA GLU A 34 -5.07 -36.01 -1.55
C GLU A 34 -4.89 -34.89 -0.52
N ILE A 35 -5.91 -34.68 0.32
CA ILE A 35 -5.88 -33.71 1.42
C ILE A 35 -5.38 -34.42 2.69
N HIS A 36 -4.18 -34.06 3.15
CA HIS A 36 -3.66 -34.55 4.43
C HIS A 36 -3.78 -33.51 5.55
N TYR A 37 -4.34 -33.94 6.68
CA TYR A 37 -4.23 -33.18 7.92
C TYR A 37 -2.81 -33.32 8.48
N LYS A 38 -2.14 -32.18 8.69
CA LYS A 38 -0.87 -32.10 9.44
C LYS A 38 -1.04 -31.15 10.60
N VAL A 39 -0.72 -31.62 11.80
CA VAL A 39 -0.59 -30.75 12.97
C VAL A 39 0.61 -29.84 12.72
N LYS A 40 0.38 -28.56 12.47
CA LYS A 40 1.46 -27.57 12.45
C LYS A 40 1.85 -27.29 13.89
N GLU A 41 3.12 -27.48 14.23
CA GLU A 41 3.71 -26.86 15.41
C GLU A 41 3.59 -25.34 15.22
N LYS A 42 2.66 -24.72 15.95
CA LYS A 42 2.47 -23.28 15.86
C LYS A 42 3.58 -22.62 16.67
N ARG A 43 4.72 -22.41 16.03
CA ARG A 43 5.92 -21.79 16.62
C ARG A 43 5.59 -20.45 17.28
N TYR A 44 4.59 -19.75 16.75
CA TYR A 44 4.17 -18.42 17.19
C TYR A 44 2.84 -18.39 17.95
N LEU A 45 2.34 -19.54 18.44
CA LEU A 45 1.00 -19.66 19.04
C LEU A 45 0.77 -18.62 20.14
N ARG A 46 1.76 -18.38 21.00
CA ARG A 46 1.67 -17.45 22.12
C ARG A 46 1.52 -16.02 21.64
N GLU A 47 2.31 -15.63 20.63
CA GLU A 47 2.27 -14.31 20.04
C GLU A 47 0.93 -14.05 19.34
N ILE A 48 0.38 -15.06 18.66
CA ILE A 48 -0.94 -14.99 18.04
C ILE A 48 -2.03 -14.78 19.09
N GLU A 49 -2.05 -15.61 20.14
CA GLU A 49 -3.02 -15.48 21.23
C GLU A 49 -2.93 -14.12 21.93
N ARG A 50 -1.72 -13.56 22.01
CA ARG A 50 -1.51 -12.20 22.52
C ARG A 50 -2.02 -11.14 21.55
N ILE A 51 -1.79 -11.27 20.25
CA ILE A 51 -2.32 -10.32 19.25
C ILE A 51 -3.85 -10.32 19.27
N GLU A 52 -4.49 -11.50 19.27
CA GLU A 52 -5.96 -11.61 19.28
C GLU A 52 -6.58 -11.03 20.56
N ARG A 53 -5.89 -11.16 21.70
CA ARG A 53 -6.39 -10.74 23.01
C ARG A 53 -6.08 -9.28 23.33
N GLU A 54 -4.84 -8.87 23.12
CA GLU A 54 -4.26 -7.61 23.62
C GLU A 54 -4.25 -6.52 22.54
N ALA A 55 -4.08 -6.87 21.27
CA ALA A 55 -3.87 -5.87 20.24
C ALA A 55 -5.19 -5.21 19.80
N ARG A 56 -5.17 -3.87 19.81
CA ARG A 56 -6.28 -3.01 19.34
C ARG A 56 -5.81 -2.01 18.30
N GLN A 57 -4.50 -1.76 18.24
CA GLN A 57 -3.83 -0.90 17.27
C GLN A 57 -2.61 -1.61 16.67
N THR A 58 -2.14 -1.13 15.52
CA THR A 58 -0.91 -1.64 14.89
C THR A 58 0.28 -1.52 15.84
N THR A 59 0.33 -0.47 16.66
CA THR A 59 1.39 -0.25 17.66
C THR A 59 1.46 -1.35 18.72
N ASP A 60 0.34 -1.99 19.04
CA ASP A 60 0.32 -3.13 19.96
C ASP A 60 0.93 -4.37 19.31
N VAL A 61 0.68 -4.57 18.02
CA VAL A 61 1.34 -5.62 17.21
C VAL A 61 2.84 -5.38 17.16
N GLU A 62 3.29 -4.12 16.99
CA GLU A 62 4.71 -3.78 17.01
C GLU A 62 5.37 -4.13 18.36
N LYS A 63 4.69 -3.86 19.48
CA LYS A 63 5.18 -4.18 20.84
C LYS A 63 5.23 -5.68 21.11
N ILE A 64 4.20 -6.43 20.71
CA ILE A 64 4.15 -7.87 20.91
C ILE A 64 5.28 -8.57 20.14
N LEU A 65 5.64 -8.03 18.98
CA LEU A 65 6.66 -8.58 18.08
C LEU A 65 7.98 -7.78 18.08
N GLU A 66 8.22 -6.93 19.08
CA GLU A 66 9.36 -5.99 19.09
C GLU A 66 10.72 -6.71 18.96
N GLY A 67 10.85 -7.88 19.59
CA GLY A 67 12.07 -8.70 19.56
C GLY A 67 12.33 -9.42 18.23
N TYR A 68 11.41 -9.35 17.26
CA TYR A 68 11.52 -10.12 16.02
C TYR A 68 12.41 -9.40 15.00
N THR A 69 13.35 -10.14 14.41
CA THR A 69 14.10 -9.65 13.26
C THR A 69 13.20 -9.62 12.02
N LYS A 70 13.63 -8.92 10.96
CA LYS A 70 12.87 -8.92 9.70
C LYS A 70 12.71 -10.34 9.14
N LYS A 71 13.68 -11.24 9.37
CA LYS A 71 13.59 -12.65 8.96
C LYS A 71 12.52 -13.39 9.77
N ASP A 72 12.46 -13.16 11.07
CA ASP A 72 11.45 -13.79 11.94
C ASP A 72 10.05 -13.31 11.60
N LEU A 73 9.88 -12.02 11.28
CA LEU A 73 8.61 -11.47 10.82
C LEU A 73 8.18 -12.07 9.48
N LEU A 74 9.11 -12.23 8.52
CA LEU A 74 8.80 -12.90 7.26
C LEU A 74 8.40 -14.36 7.48
N GLN A 75 9.04 -15.06 8.41
CA GLN A 75 8.69 -16.43 8.76
C GLN A 75 7.31 -16.51 9.43
N PHE A 76 7.04 -15.65 10.40
CA PHE A 76 5.72 -15.49 11.03
C PHE A 76 4.62 -15.29 9.98
N CYS A 77 4.89 -14.43 9.00
CA CYS A 77 3.94 -14.13 7.95
C CYS A 77 3.79 -15.24 6.90
N GLY A 78 4.86 -16.01 6.67
CA GLY A 78 4.84 -17.19 5.80
C GLY A 78 3.95 -18.30 6.35
N GLU A 79 3.84 -18.46 7.67
CA GLU A 79 2.93 -19.46 8.26
C GLU A 79 1.44 -19.21 7.95
N TYR A 80 1.11 -17.94 7.70
CA TYR A 80 -0.24 -17.44 7.44
C TYR A 80 -0.47 -17.05 5.98
N ASN A 81 0.48 -17.32 5.08
CA ASN A 81 0.42 -16.93 3.67
C ASN A 81 0.11 -15.43 3.48
N LEU A 82 0.61 -14.58 4.37
CA LEU A 82 0.41 -13.14 4.24
C LEU A 82 1.13 -12.64 2.97
N PRO A 83 0.51 -11.76 2.18
CA PRO A 83 1.10 -11.26 0.93
C PRO A 83 2.23 -10.27 1.23
N ILE A 84 3.43 -10.77 1.51
CA ILE A 84 4.59 -9.96 1.90
C ILE A 84 5.65 -9.98 0.81
N LYS A 85 6.21 -8.79 0.51
CA LYS A 85 7.31 -8.63 -0.43
C LYS A 85 8.62 -8.53 0.34
N THR A 86 9.70 -9.08 -0.20
CA THR A 86 11.05 -8.98 0.40
C THR A 86 11.51 -7.54 0.63
N ARG A 87 11.00 -6.60 -0.19
CA ARG A 87 11.25 -5.15 -0.08
C ARG A 87 10.45 -4.45 1.02
N ASP A 88 9.45 -5.11 1.61
CA ASP A 88 8.62 -4.50 2.66
C ASP A 88 9.48 -4.13 3.88
N THR A 89 9.19 -2.98 4.48
CA THR A 89 9.83 -2.54 5.73
C THR A 89 9.16 -3.25 6.91
N LYS A 90 9.81 -3.30 8.08
CA LYS A 90 9.20 -3.89 9.28
C LYS A 90 7.83 -3.28 9.59
N LYS A 91 7.69 -1.95 9.46
CA LYS A 91 6.42 -1.24 9.64
C LYS A 91 5.31 -1.77 8.72
N VAL A 92 5.61 -1.93 7.44
CA VAL A 92 4.65 -2.47 6.46
C VAL A 92 4.27 -3.91 6.81
N ILE A 93 5.22 -4.70 7.31
CA ILE A 93 4.95 -6.06 7.77
C ILE A 93 4.00 -6.06 8.98
N TYR A 94 4.23 -5.19 9.98
CA TYR A 94 3.32 -5.07 11.13
C TYR A 94 1.92 -4.62 10.73
N GLN A 95 1.79 -3.68 9.79
CA GLN A 95 0.49 -3.26 9.25
C GLN A 95 -0.25 -4.41 8.57
N LYS A 96 0.46 -5.25 7.79
CA LYS A 96 -0.13 -6.43 7.15
C LYS A 96 -0.58 -7.48 8.15
N ILE A 97 0.22 -7.69 9.21
CA ILE A 97 -0.15 -8.57 10.32
C ILE A 97 -1.41 -8.01 11.02
N ALA A 98 -1.41 -6.74 11.41
CA ALA A 98 -2.55 -6.08 12.05
C ALA A 98 -3.82 -6.21 11.19
N SER A 99 -3.70 -5.94 9.88
CA SER A 99 -4.80 -6.07 8.91
C SER A 99 -5.36 -7.50 8.84
N HIS A 100 -4.50 -8.52 8.88
CA HIS A 100 -4.93 -9.92 8.89
C HIS A 100 -5.76 -10.27 10.13
N PHE A 101 -5.44 -9.68 11.29
CA PHE A 101 -6.20 -9.85 12.53
C PHE A 101 -7.40 -8.89 12.65
N GLY A 102 -7.74 -8.14 11.59
CA GLY A 102 -8.83 -7.16 11.60
C GLY A 102 -8.55 -5.92 12.46
N ILE A 103 -7.29 -5.73 12.87
CA ILE A 103 -6.85 -4.57 13.62
C ILE A 103 -6.58 -3.46 12.62
N THR A 104 -7.55 -2.55 12.51
CA THR A 104 -7.42 -1.34 11.71
C THR A 104 -7.18 -0.19 12.68
N ASP A 105 -6.04 0.50 12.52
CA ASP A 105 -5.86 1.77 13.18
C ASP A 105 -6.96 2.70 12.67
N SER A 106 -7.89 3.07 13.55
CA SER A 106 -8.91 4.11 13.30
C SER A 106 -8.30 5.50 12.98
N GLY A 107 -7.02 5.59 12.63
CA GLY A 107 -6.28 6.82 12.36
C GLY A 107 -4.96 6.62 11.62
N GLY A 108 -4.79 5.55 10.84
CA GLY A 108 -3.50 5.21 10.23
C GLY A 108 -3.59 4.61 8.83
N ASP A 109 -4.62 4.96 8.07
CA ASP A 109 -4.77 4.51 6.69
C ASP A 109 -3.81 5.28 5.75
N GLU A 110 -2.53 4.89 5.75
CA GLU A 110 -1.57 5.29 4.70
C GLU A 110 -1.57 4.32 3.51
N SER A 111 -2.57 3.44 3.38
CA SER A 111 -2.70 2.55 2.20
C SER A 111 -3.95 2.79 1.35
N ASN A 112 -4.91 3.61 1.79
CA ASN A 112 -6.12 3.92 1.02
C ASN A 112 -6.46 5.41 0.88
N ARG A 113 -5.47 6.31 0.70
CA ARG A 113 -5.73 7.60 0.03
C ARG A 113 -5.69 7.49 -1.49
N ILE A 114 -6.48 6.56 -2.03
CA ILE A 114 -7.22 6.81 -3.28
C ILE A 114 -8.49 7.54 -2.85
N THR A 115 -8.31 8.79 -2.39
CA THR A 115 -9.31 9.86 -2.16
C THR A 115 -8.57 11.08 -1.61
N GLY A 116 -7.41 11.40 -2.22
CA GLY A 116 -6.76 12.70 -2.10
C GLY A 116 -6.96 13.53 -3.37
N GLY A 117 -8.00 13.25 -4.15
CA GLY A 117 -8.26 13.92 -5.42
C GLY A 117 -8.52 15.42 -5.27
N ASP A 118 -9.12 15.83 -4.15
CA ASP A 118 -9.54 17.22 -3.93
C ASP A 118 -8.45 18.12 -3.33
N GLN A 119 -7.50 17.59 -2.57
CA GLN A 119 -6.47 18.44 -1.93
C GLN A 119 -5.46 19.00 -2.94
N TRP A 120 -5.25 18.29 -4.04
CA TRP A 120 -4.29 18.67 -5.08
C TRP A 120 -4.92 19.45 -6.22
N LYS A 121 -6.24 19.39 -6.36
CA LYS A 121 -7.01 20.00 -7.46
C LYS A 121 -6.79 21.52 -7.56
N PRO A 122 -6.84 22.32 -6.46
CA PRO A 122 -6.56 23.75 -6.53
C PRO A 122 -5.14 24.05 -7.01
N MET A 123 -4.18 23.20 -6.67
CA MET A 123 -2.77 23.36 -7.04
C MET A 123 -2.53 22.90 -8.48
N GLU A 124 -3.20 21.85 -8.95
CA GLU A 124 -3.22 21.46 -10.35
C GLU A 124 -3.82 22.57 -11.22
N ASP A 125 -4.97 23.12 -10.83
CA ASP A 125 -5.63 24.22 -11.55
C ASP A 125 -4.73 25.47 -11.61
N ALA A 126 -4.11 25.84 -10.48
CA ALA A 126 -3.15 26.94 -10.44
C ALA A 126 -1.94 26.69 -11.35
N LEU A 127 -1.41 25.46 -11.37
CA LEU A 127 -0.28 25.07 -12.21
C LEU A 127 -0.65 25.05 -13.70
N ARG A 128 -1.86 24.61 -14.06
CA ARG A 128 -2.36 24.61 -15.45
C ARG A 128 -2.64 26.02 -15.97
N ASN A 129 -2.98 26.95 -15.07
CA ASN A 129 -3.25 28.34 -15.40
C ASN A 129 -1.99 29.22 -15.41
N SER A 130 -0.84 28.73 -14.94
CA SER A 130 0.43 29.44 -15.03
C SER A 130 0.81 29.67 -16.50
N SER A 131 1.24 30.89 -16.81
CA SER A 131 1.57 31.30 -18.18
C SER A 131 3.05 31.12 -18.51
N THR A 132 3.91 31.06 -17.48
CA THR A 132 5.35 30.87 -17.61
C THR A 132 5.87 29.74 -16.72
N LEU A 133 7.05 29.20 -17.07
CA LEU A 133 7.69 28.14 -16.30
C LEU A 133 8.20 28.68 -14.96
N GLU A 134 8.62 29.94 -14.93
CA GLU A 134 9.11 30.67 -13.77
C GLU A 134 8.00 30.87 -12.73
N GLU A 135 6.82 31.32 -13.17
CA GLU A 135 5.63 31.50 -12.32
C GLU A 135 5.20 30.16 -11.68
N ALA A 136 5.23 29.09 -12.46
CA ALA A 136 4.91 27.75 -11.99
C ALA A 136 5.92 27.22 -10.96
N LYS A 137 7.21 27.54 -11.12
CA LYS A 137 8.25 27.18 -10.13
C LYS A 137 8.07 27.93 -8.82
N GLU A 138 7.80 29.24 -8.88
CA GLU A 138 7.55 30.05 -7.68
C GLU A 138 6.29 29.60 -6.95
N LEU A 139 5.22 29.29 -7.69
CA LEU A 139 3.99 28.73 -7.13
C LEU A 139 4.26 27.46 -6.34
N LEU A 140 5.03 26.50 -6.87
CA LEU A 140 5.30 25.24 -6.16
C LEU A 140 6.27 25.40 -4.98
N LEU A 141 7.11 26.43 -4.97
CA LEU A 141 8.06 26.69 -3.88
C LEU A 141 7.40 27.35 -2.66
N THR A 142 6.37 28.17 -2.89
CA THR A 142 5.63 28.88 -1.83
C THR A 142 4.59 28.00 -1.13
N GLN A 143 4.26 26.82 -1.68
CA GLN A 143 3.25 25.93 -1.11
C GLN A 143 3.80 25.08 0.04
N ASP A 144 3.25 25.27 1.23
CA ASP A 144 3.57 24.47 2.42
C ASP A 144 3.29 22.97 2.20
N ALA A 145 2.30 22.64 1.36
CA ALA A 145 1.95 21.27 0.99
C ALA A 145 3.04 20.53 0.19
N LEU A 146 4.03 21.25 -0.36
CA LEU A 146 5.17 20.69 -1.11
C LEU A 146 6.51 20.88 -0.37
N ARG A 147 6.44 21.09 0.95
CA ARG A 147 7.62 21.30 1.78
C ARG A 147 8.54 20.08 1.78
N LEU A 148 7.99 18.87 1.90
CA LEU A 148 8.78 17.63 1.97
C LEU A 148 8.90 16.96 0.60
N LYS A 149 10.05 16.31 0.37
CA LYS A 149 10.32 15.55 -0.87
C LYS A 149 9.28 14.45 -1.11
N LYS A 150 8.74 13.83 -0.04
CA LYS A 150 7.69 12.81 -0.15
C LYS A 150 6.38 13.37 -0.72
N ASP A 151 6.04 14.61 -0.37
CA ASP A 151 4.78 15.25 -0.79
C ASP A 151 4.87 15.66 -2.27
N ILE A 152 6.05 16.12 -2.70
CA ILE A 152 6.34 16.39 -4.12
C ILE A 152 6.23 15.12 -4.97
N VAL A 153 6.73 13.99 -4.48
CA VAL A 153 6.60 12.69 -5.18
C VAL A 153 5.15 12.23 -5.24
N ALA A 154 4.37 12.47 -4.18
CA ALA A 154 2.93 12.17 -4.16
C ALA A 154 2.16 13.05 -5.16
N PHE A 155 2.48 14.35 -5.21
CA PHE A 155 1.89 15.29 -6.15
C PHE A 155 2.26 14.96 -7.62
N ALA A 156 3.51 14.58 -7.90
CA ALA A 156 3.92 14.12 -9.22
C ALA A 156 3.12 12.90 -9.68
N LYS A 157 2.89 11.93 -8.80
CA LYS A 157 2.05 10.76 -9.09
C LYS A 157 0.59 11.14 -9.37
N TYR A 158 0.05 12.08 -8.59
CA TYR A 158 -1.30 12.61 -8.80
C TYR A 158 -1.45 13.21 -10.20
N LEU A 159 -0.47 14.00 -10.64
CA LEU A 159 -0.42 14.61 -11.97
C LEU A 159 -0.06 13.64 -13.10
N GLY A 160 0.20 12.35 -12.80
CA GLY A 160 0.64 11.37 -13.80
C GLY A 160 2.09 11.58 -14.30
N VAL A 161 2.90 12.37 -13.60
CA VAL A 161 4.28 12.68 -13.96
C VAL A 161 5.23 11.63 -13.39
N TYR A 162 6.00 10.98 -14.26
CA TYR A 162 7.04 10.07 -13.82
C TYR A 162 8.23 10.82 -13.20
N VAL A 163 8.54 10.49 -11.94
CA VAL A 163 9.65 11.07 -11.20
C VAL A 163 10.51 9.99 -10.53
N ASN A 164 11.84 10.17 -10.57
CA ASN A 164 12.78 9.28 -9.90
C ASN A 164 13.00 9.73 -8.45
N GLN A 165 12.96 8.79 -7.51
CA GLN A 165 13.19 9.06 -6.08
C GLN A 165 14.62 9.55 -5.77
N ARG A 166 15.59 9.30 -6.67
CA ARG A 166 16.97 9.79 -6.55
C ARG A 166 17.10 11.29 -6.81
N TYR A 167 16.11 11.91 -7.45
CA TYR A 167 16.15 13.33 -7.79
C TYR A 167 16.09 14.22 -6.55
N THR A 168 16.77 15.35 -6.60
CA THR A 168 16.70 16.39 -5.57
C THR A 168 15.32 17.06 -5.56
N LYS A 169 15.03 17.83 -4.51
CA LYS A 169 13.76 18.57 -4.40
C LYS A 169 13.54 19.48 -5.61
N GLN A 170 14.59 20.18 -6.05
CA GLN A 170 14.55 21.08 -7.20
C GLN A 170 14.28 20.31 -8.50
N GLU A 171 15.02 19.23 -8.76
CA GLU A 171 14.84 18.41 -9.96
C GLU A 171 13.43 17.82 -10.09
N LEU A 172 12.82 17.44 -8.97
CA LEU A 172 11.43 16.96 -8.95
C LEU A 172 10.43 18.05 -9.33
N LEU A 173 10.60 19.27 -8.79
CA LEU A 173 9.75 20.41 -9.11
C LEU A 173 9.89 20.81 -10.59
N GLU A 174 11.13 20.85 -11.10
CA GLU A 174 11.38 21.15 -12.51
C GLU A 174 10.73 20.14 -13.46
N ARG A 175 10.78 18.85 -13.12
CA ARG A 175 10.11 17.79 -13.88
C ARG A 175 8.60 17.98 -13.90
N ILE A 176 8.00 18.32 -12.77
CA ILE A 176 6.55 18.57 -12.66
C ILE A 176 6.15 19.77 -13.52
N VAL A 177 6.85 20.89 -13.38
CA VAL A 177 6.60 22.12 -14.16
C VAL A 177 6.76 21.86 -15.66
N ASN A 178 7.84 21.22 -16.08
CA ASN A 178 8.09 20.90 -17.49
C ASN A 178 7.04 19.95 -18.06
N SER A 179 6.53 19.01 -17.26
CA SER A 179 5.53 18.04 -17.70
C SER A 179 4.12 18.62 -17.76
N VAL A 180 3.74 19.52 -16.86
CA VAL A 180 2.38 20.08 -16.81
C VAL A 180 2.29 21.37 -17.64
N VAL A 181 3.17 22.33 -17.37
CA VAL A 181 3.15 23.67 -17.98
C VAL A 181 3.87 23.66 -19.33
N GLY A 182 4.99 22.95 -19.43
CA GLY A 182 5.72 22.80 -20.70
C GLY A 182 4.91 22.13 -21.81
N SER A 183 3.93 21.30 -21.44
CA SER A 183 2.95 20.69 -22.35
C SER A 183 1.84 21.68 -22.74
N GLY A 184 1.37 22.48 -21.78
CA GLY A 184 0.34 23.52 -21.99
C GLY A 184 0.80 24.70 -22.85
N ILE A 185 2.02 25.20 -22.63
CA ILE A 185 2.62 26.29 -23.43
C ILE A 185 2.80 25.85 -24.89
N ARG A 186 3.32 24.64 -25.12
CA ARG A 186 3.46 24.08 -26.48
C ARG A 186 2.11 23.90 -27.18
N GLY A 187 1.08 23.46 -26.44
CA GLY A 187 -0.27 23.31 -26.98
C GLY A 187 -1.03 24.62 -27.21
N LYS A 188 -0.66 25.72 -26.53
CA LYS A 188 -1.18 27.07 -26.78
C LYS A 188 -0.46 27.75 -27.95
N ALA A 189 0.86 27.57 -28.07
CA ALA A 189 1.64 28.08 -29.21
C ALA A 189 1.13 27.51 -30.55
N MET A 190 0.84 26.21 -30.62
CA MET A 190 0.26 25.58 -31.82
C MET A 190 -1.16 26.05 -32.17
N ARG A 191 -1.90 26.64 -31.22
CA ARG A 191 -3.26 27.17 -31.43
C ARG A 191 -3.30 28.64 -31.85
N MET A 192 -2.18 29.37 -31.73
CA MET A 192 -2.04 30.75 -32.23
C MET A 192 -1.42 30.83 -33.64
N GLU A 193 -1.00 29.70 -34.21
CA GLU A 193 -0.49 29.62 -35.59
C GLU A 193 -1.56 29.19 -36.62
N TYR A 194 -2.85 29.24 -36.27
CA TYR A 194 -3.99 29.04 -37.17
C TYR A 194 -5.00 30.18 -37.08
#